data_AF-A0A1B7Y9S9-F1
#
_entry.id   AF-A0A1B7Y9S9-F1
#
_cell.length_a   1.000
_cell.length_b   1.000
_cell.length_c   1.000
_cell.angle_alpha   90.00
_cell.angle_beta   90.00
_cell.angle_gamma   90.00
#
_symmetry.space_group_name_H-M   'P 1'
#
loop_
_entity.id
_entity.type
_entity.pdbx_description
1 polymer ?
#
loop_
_entity_poly.entity_id
_entity_poly.type
_entity_poly.pdbx_seq_one_letter_code
_entity_poly.pdbx_strand_id
1 'polypeptide(L)'
;MRISTLITAFSTVAIASAGVMALDIGDEMRMGWKMGLLPRQGSQNLQTFDGDLGGVKASAITKSNNPERPFEVDGDTFPDFATAANRSCDNQKNKCSQAANNGEKKFEVSECDKQAEQCRTSIDSAAKQSFGEPVFAGTDGNFDIFCDP
;
A
#
# COMPACT_ATOMS: atom_id res chain seq x y z
N MET A 1 61.57 42.13 34.69
CA MET A 1 61.06 41.46 35.90
C MET A 1 59.85 40.64 35.50
N ARG A 2 59.99 39.30 35.56
CA ARG A 2 58.98 38.25 35.82
C ARG A 2 57.86 38.03 34.76
N ILE A 3 57.93 36.95 33.95
CA ILE A 3 57.51 35.55 34.22
C ILE A 3 55.99 35.37 34.04
N SER A 4 55.57 34.61 33.01
CA SER A 4 54.96 33.27 33.16
C SER A 4 54.17 32.84 31.92
N THR A 5 54.66 31.77 31.28
CA THR A 5 53.86 30.74 30.59
C THR A 5 52.87 30.06 31.57
N LEU A 6 51.78 29.47 31.05
CA LEU A 6 51.06 28.24 31.49
C LEU A 6 49.61 28.28 30.90
N ILE A 7 49.26 27.49 29.86
CA ILE A 7 48.79 26.08 29.85
C ILE A 7 47.30 25.90 30.26
N THR A 8 46.55 25.21 29.38
CA THR A 8 45.25 24.48 29.54
C THR A 8 43.96 25.31 29.71
N ALA A 9 42.81 24.97 29.14
CA ALA A 9 42.29 23.64 28.76
C ALA A 9 41.35 23.72 27.54
N PHE A 10 41.59 22.91 26.51
CA PHE A 10 40.53 22.53 25.57
C PHE A 10 39.62 21.55 26.32
N SER A 11 38.43 22.02 26.68
CA SER A 11 37.40 21.15 27.25
C SER A 11 36.97 20.17 26.17
N THR A 12 37.40 18.91 26.30
CA THR A 12 36.82 17.78 25.58
C THR A 12 35.36 17.68 26.00
N VAL A 13 34.45 18.06 25.12
CA VAL A 13 33.05 17.66 25.24
C VAL A 13 33.03 16.15 25.10
N ALA A 14 32.94 15.47 26.24
CA ALA A 14 32.53 14.08 26.29
C ALA A 14 31.09 14.04 25.79
N ILE A 15 30.90 13.67 24.52
CA ILE A 15 29.61 13.16 24.07
C ILE A 15 29.44 11.87 24.84
N ALA A 16 28.68 11.92 25.93
CA ALA A 16 28.04 10.72 26.44
C ALA A 16 27.21 10.20 25.26
N SER A 17 27.69 9.16 24.60
CA SER A 17 26.84 8.30 23.80
C SER A 17 25.83 7.72 24.78
N ALA A 18 24.73 8.45 25.00
CA ALA A 18 23.49 7.82 25.42
C ALA A 18 23.30 6.68 24.44
N GLY A 19 23.35 5.45 24.96
CA GLY A 19 23.15 4.26 24.15
C GLY A 19 21.96 4.53 23.25
N VAL A 20 22.20 4.47 21.94
CA VAL A 20 21.10 4.28 21.02
C VAL A 20 20.45 2.99 21.50
N MET A 21 19.33 3.14 22.21
CA MET A 21 18.34 2.10 22.29
C MET A 21 17.96 1.90 20.82
N ALA A 22 18.62 0.96 20.15
CA ALA A 22 18.04 0.31 19.01
C ALA A 22 16.73 -0.26 19.57
N LEU A 23 15.65 0.50 19.41
CA LEU A 23 14.31 -0.03 19.55
C LEU A 23 14.27 -1.16 18.54
N ASP A 24 14.46 -2.37 19.05
CA ASP A 24 14.32 -3.60 18.31
C ASP A 24 12.84 -3.70 17.93
N ILE A 25 12.50 -3.08 16.80
CA ILE A 25 11.16 -3.11 16.20
C ILE A 25 10.72 -4.57 15.96
N GLY A 26 11.66 -5.53 15.93
CA GLY A 26 11.38 -6.96 15.82
C GLY A 26 10.68 -7.54 17.05
N ASP A 27 11.07 -7.13 18.27
CA ASP A 27 10.49 -7.67 19.50
C ASP A 27 9.08 -7.09 19.80
N GLU A 28 8.82 -5.83 19.43
CA GLU A 28 7.49 -5.22 19.57
C GLU A 28 6.46 -5.86 18.63
N MET A 29 6.85 -6.20 17.40
CA MET A 29 5.97 -6.95 16.48
C MET A 29 5.70 -8.39 16.94
N ARG A 30 6.65 -9.03 17.62
CA ARG A 30 6.46 -10.36 18.23
C ARG A 30 5.50 -10.33 19.42
N MET A 31 5.53 -9.27 20.22
CA MET A 31 4.62 -9.11 21.37
C MET A 31 3.18 -8.80 20.93
N GLY A 32 2.99 -8.10 19.80
CA GLY A 32 1.66 -7.90 19.19
C GLY A 32 1.01 -9.20 18.73
N TRP A 33 1.80 -10.12 18.15
CA TRP A 33 1.34 -11.45 17.73
C TRP A 33 0.96 -12.33 18.94
N LYS A 34 1.72 -12.22 20.04
CA LYS A 34 1.46 -12.96 21.29
C LYS A 34 0.20 -12.50 22.03
N MET A 35 -0.24 -11.26 21.81
CA MET A 35 -1.47 -10.69 22.42
C MET A 35 -2.68 -10.71 21.46
N GLY A 36 -2.59 -11.44 20.33
CA GLY A 36 -3.72 -11.61 19.40
C GLY A 36 -4.11 -10.35 18.63
N LEU A 37 -3.27 -9.31 18.63
CA LEU A 37 -3.46 -8.11 17.83
C LEU A 37 -2.97 -8.39 16.41
N LEU A 38 -3.81 -9.10 15.63
CA LEU A 38 -3.62 -9.20 14.19
C LEU A 38 -3.72 -7.79 13.59
N PRO A 39 -2.80 -7.36 12.71
CA PRO A 39 -2.98 -6.11 11.99
C PRO A 39 -4.32 -6.20 11.27
N ARG A 40 -5.25 -5.29 11.62
CA ARG A 40 -6.54 -5.18 10.94
C ARG A 40 -6.20 -4.93 9.48
N GLN A 41 -6.45 -5.94 8.64
CA GLN A 41 -6.43 -5.80 7.19
C GLN A 41 -7.48 -4.74 6.87
N GLY A 42 -7.07 -3.47 6.83
CA GLY A 42 -7.89 -2.40 6.30
C GLY A 42 -8.33 -2.80 4.89
N SER A 43 -9.47 -2.31 4.42
CA SER A 43 -9.88 -2.51 3.03
C SER A 43 -8.77 -1.98 2.11
N GLN A 44 -7.90 -2.87 1.64
CA GLN A 44 -6.78 -2.50 0.79
C GLN A 44 -7.38 -2.19 -0.58
N ASN A 45 -7.15 -0.97 -1.07
CA ASN A 45 -7.43 -0.63 -2.45
C ASN A 45 -6.25 -1.09 -3.31
N LEU A 46 -6.49 -1.98 -4.26
CA LEU A 46 -5.47 -2.44 -5.21
C LEU A 46 -5.39 -1.56 -6.47
N GLN A 47 -6.28 -0.57 -6.63
CA GLN A 47 -6.17 0.43 -7.69
C GLN A 47 -5.12 1.47 -7.32
N THR A 48 -4.01 1.50 -8.07
CA THR A 48 -2.87 2.40 -7.84
C THR A 48 -2.82 3.59 -8.80
N PHE A 49 -3.71 3.66 -9.79
CA PHE A 49 -3.74 4.79 -10.71
C PHE A 49 -4.35 6.03 -10.05
N ASP A 50 -3.56 7.10 -9.93
CA ASP A 50 -3.95 8.34 -9.25
C ASP A 50 -4.48 9.44 -10.17
N GLY A 51 -4.41 9.26 -11.49
CA GLY A 51 -4.88 10.27 -12.44
C GLY A 51 -6.36 10.59 -12.23
N ASP A 52 -6.71 11.87 -12.30
CA ASP A 52 -8.03 12.37 -11.95
C ASP A 52 -8.55 13.51 -12.86
N LEU A 53 -8.43 13.38 -14.19
CA LEU A 53 -8.98 14.36 -15.12
C LEU A 53 -10.47 14.63 -14.83
N GLY A 54 -10.85 15.91 -14.79
CA GLY A 54 -12.20 16.31 -14.41
C GLY A 54 -12.55 16.05 -12.93
N GLY A 55 -11.57 15.70 -12.08
CA GLY A 55 -11.78 15.29 -10.69
C GLY A 55 -12.23 13.84 -10.54
N VAL A 56 -12.11 13.02 -11.59
CA VAL A 56 -12.63 11.65 -11.63
C VAL A 56 -11.49 10.63 -11.46
N LYS A 57 -11.43 10.03 -10.27
CA LYS A 57 -10.51 8.94 -9.95
C LYS A 57 -11.02 7.58 -10.39
N ALA A 58 -10.09 6.64 -10.57
CA ALA A 58 -10.43 5.25 -10.78
C ALA A 58 -11.12 4.63 -9.55
N SER A 59 -12.08 3.76 -9.79
CA SER A 59 -12.83 3.11 -8.71
C SER A 59 -11.93 2.17 -7.90
N ALA A 60 -12.12 2.12 -6.60
CA ALA A 60 -11.30 1.24 -5.76
C ALA A 60 -11.53 -0.24 -6.14
N ILE A 61 -10.47 -1.02 -6.07
CA ILE A 61 -10.51 -2.48 -6.17
C ILE A 61 -10.35 -3.03 -4.76
N THR A 62 -11.44 -3.47 -4.15
CA THR A 62 -11.50 -3.93 -2.76
C THR A 62 -11.78 -5.42 -2.68
N LYS A 63 -11.58 -5.99 -1.49
CA LYS A 63 -11.90 -7.41 -1.24
C LYS A 63 -13.42 -7.56 -1.12
N SER A 64 -14.00 -8.47 -1.89
CA SER A 64 -15.41 -8.84 -1.79
C SER A 64 -15.64 -9.85 -0.66
N ASN A 65 -16.91 -10.17 -0.38
CA ASN A 65 -17.30 -11.25 0.53
C ASN A 65 -17.45 -12.62 -0.17
N ASN A 66 -17.25 -12.70 -1.49
CA ASN A 66 -17.36 -13.95 -2.26
C ASN A 66 -15.95 -14.50 -2.57
N PRO A 67 -15.57 -15.67 -2.04
CA PRO A 67 -14.24 -16.25 -2.29
C PRO A 67 -14.02 -16.64 -3.76
N GLU A 68 -15.07 -16.97 -4.52
CA GLU A 68 -14.95 -17.26 -5.97
C GLU A 68 -14.77 -15.99 -6.81
N ARG A 69 -15.14 -14.83 -6.26
CA ARG A 69 -15.05 -13.53 -6.92
C ARG A 69 -14.45 -12.49 -5.97
N PRO A 70 -13.18 -12.65 -5.57
CA PRO A 70 -12.61 -11.94 -4.43
C PRO A 70 -12.39 -10.45 -4.64
N PHE A 71 -12.45 -9.96 -5.88
CA PHE A 71 -12.29 -8.54 -6.21
C PHE A 71 -13.65 -7.87 -6.34
N GLU A 72 -13.80 -6.66 -5.82
CA GLU A 72 -15.00 -5.84 -5.92
C GLU A 72 -14.64 -4.43 -6.44
N VAL A 73 -15.45 -3.92 -7.37
CA VAL A 73 -15.33 -2.57 -7.94
C VAL A 73 -16.73 -1.99 -8.09
N ASP A 74 -17.02 -0.91 -7.36
CA ASP A 74 -18.33 -0.23 -7.36
C ASP A 74 -19.54 -1.20 -7.17
N GLY A 75 -19.35 -2.28 -6.40
CA GLY A 75 -20.38 -3.31 -6.13
C GLY A 75 -20.41 -4.49 -7.11
N ASP A 76 -19.70 -4.43 -8.23
CA ASP A 76 -19.48 -5.58 -9.11
C ASP A 76 -18.32 -6.43 -8.58
N THR A 77 -18.46 -7.77 -8.61
CA THR A 77 -17.41 -8.68 -8.16
C THR A 77 -16.71 -9.39 -9.33
N PHE A 78 -15.44 -9.75 -9.20
CA PHE A 78 -14.65 -10.36 -10.27
C PHE A 78 -13.79 -11.52 -9.75
N PRO A 79 -13.58 -12.56 -10.57
CA PRO A 79 -12.75 -13.71 -10.20
C PRO A 79 -11.24 -13.37 -10.22
N ASP A 80 -10.82 -12.42 -11.05
CA ASP A 80 -9.42 -12.06 -11.24
C ASP A 80 -9.19 -10.54 -11.19
N PHE A 81 -7.95 -10.17 -10.83
CA PHE A 81 -7.54 -8.77 -10.68
C PHE A 81 -7.57 -8.00 -11.99
N ALA A 82 -7.16 -8.61 -13.11
CA ALA A 82 -7.06 -7.93 -14.39
C ALA A 82 -8.45 -7.47 -14.88
N THR A 83 -9.47 -8.32 -14.75
CA THR A 83 -10.85 -7.96 -15.09
C THR A 83 -11.38 -6.85 -14.17
N ALA A 84 -11.12 -6.93 -12.86
CA ALA A 84 -11.49 -5.88 -11.91
C ALA A 84 -10.80 -4.54 -12.22
N ALA A 85 -9.50 -4.58 -12.52
CA ALA A 85 -8.70 -3.41 -12.88
C ALA A 85 -9.21 -2.73 -14.14
N ASN A 86 -9.51 -3.51 -15.18
CA ASN A 86 -10.12 -2.99 -16.41
C ASN A 86 -11.48 -2.34 -16.12
N ARG A 87 -12.34 -2.99 -15.31
CA ARG A 87 -13.62 -2.42 -14.88
C ARG A 87 -13.43 -1.08 -14.17
N SER A 88 -12.45 -0.98 -13.29
CA SER A 88 -12.13 0.25 -12.55
C SER A 88 -11.73 1.39 -13.51
N CYS A 89 -10.89 1.13 -14.51
CA CYS A 89 -10.54 2.12 -15.54
C CYS A 89 -11.71 2.48 -16.47
N ASP A 90 -12.58 1.53 -16.79
CA ASP A 90 -13.78 1.81 -17.60
C ASP A 90 -14.76 2.70 -16.85
N ASN A 91 -14.98 2.44 -15.56
CA ASN A 91 -15.81 3.26 -14.69
C ASN A 91 -15.24 4.69 -14.59
N GLN A 92 -13.91 4.81 -14.49
CA GLN A 92 -13.19 6.08 -14.51
C GLN A 92 -13.43 6.85 -15.81
N LYS A 93 -13.23 6.21 -16.96
CA LYS A 93 -13.46 6.81 -18.29
C LYS A 93 -14.89 7.30 -18.44
N ASN A 94 -15.87 6.48 -18.04
CA ASN A 94 -17.28 6.83 -18.18
C ASN A 94 -17.64 8.05 -17.34
N LYS A 95 -17.21 8.08 -16.07
CA LYS A 95 -17.40 9.23 -15.18
C LYS A 95 -16.65 10.47 -15.70
N CYS A 96 -15.44 10.31 -16.23
CA CYS A 96 -14.65 11.38 -16.84
C CYS A 96 -15.37 11.96 -18.07
N SER A 97 -15.90 11.10 -18.94
CA SER A 97 -16.65 11.51 -20.12
C SER A 97 -17.94 12.25 -19.76
N GLN A 98 -18.61 11.84 -18.68
CA GLN A 98 -19.75 12.59 -18.13
C GLN A 98 -19.31 13.97 -17.62
N ALA A 99 -18.15 14.06 -16.95
CA ALA A 99 -17.61 15.35 -16.50
C ALA A 99 -17.19 16.25 -17.67
N ALA A 100 -16.65 15.70 -18.77
CA ALA A 100 -16.33 16.47 -19.98
C ALA A 100 -17.60 17.04 -20.65
N ASN A 101 -18.64 16.21 -20.79
CA ASN A 101 -19.88 16.58 -21.45
C ASN A 101 -20.77 17.51 -20.61
N ASN A 102 -20.88 17.23 -19.31
CA ASN A 102 -21.87 17.85 -18.43
C ASN A 102 -21.24 18.75 -17.35
N GLY A 103 -19.91 18.74 -17.21
CA GLY A 103 -19.22 19.47 -16.15
C GLY A 103 -18.96 20.93 -16.47
N GLU A 104 -18.61 21.65 -15.41
CA GLU A 104 -18.21 23.07 -15.46
C GLU A 104 -16.84 23.24 -16.14
N LYS A 105 -15.92 22.31 -15.88
CA LYS A 105 -14.59 22.27 -16.52
C LYS A 105 -14.72 21.79 -17.96
N LYS A 106 -14.12 22.53 -18.90
CA LYS A 106 -14.10 22.19 -20.32
C LYS A 106 -12.80 21.48 -20.67
N PHE A 107 -12.94 20.26 -21.15
CA PHE A 107 -11.87 19.39 -21.63
C PHE A 107 -12.49 18.34 -22.57
N GLU A 108 -11.68 17.69 -23.38
CA GLU A 108 -12.17 16.79 -24.43
C GLU A 108 -12.39 15.37 -23.90
N VAL A 109 -13.42 14.68 -24.41
CA VAL A 109 -13.63 13.24 -24.10
C VAL A 109 -12.43 12.40 -24.53
N SER A 110 -11.71 12.82 -25.58
CA SER A 110 -10.48 12.15 -26.02
C SER A 110 -9.35 12.19 -24.98
N GLU A 111 -9.38 13.12 -24.03
CA GLU A 111 -8.43 13.15 -22.92
C GLU A 111 -8.79 12.08 -21.85
N CYS A 112 -10.08 11.77 -21.67
CA CYS A 112 -10.51 10.64 -20.85
C CYS A 112 -10.07 9.30 -21.46
N ASP A 113 -10.07 9.17 -22.79
CA ASP A 113 -9.55 7.97 -23.47
C ASP A 113 -8.07 7.76 -23.16
N LYS A 114 -7.26 8.83 -23.28
CA LYS A 114 -5.82 8.79 -22.95
C LYS A 114 -5.60 8.42 -21.49
N GLN A 115 -6.40 9.00 -20.59
CA GLN A 115 -6.30 8.67 -19.16
C GLN A 115 -6.67 7.22 -18.87
N ALA A 116 -7.66 6.66 -19.56
CA ALA A 116 -8.04 5.25 -19.42
C ALA A 116 -6.93 4.30 -19.91
N GLU A 117 -6.21 4.67 -20.97
CA GLU A 117 -5.03 3.93 -21.44
C GLU A 117 -3.88 3.98 -20.42
N GLN A 118 -3.62 5.16 -19.85
CA GLN A 118 -2.64 5.32 -18.76
C GLN A 118 -3.02 4.52 -17.53
N CYS A 119 -4.32 4.49 -17.19
CA CYS A 119 -4.86 3.67 -16.11
C CYS A 119 -4.54 2.20 -16.31
N ARG A 120 -4.89 1.62 -17.47
CA ARG A 120 -4.60 0.21 -17.76
C ARG A 120 -3.10 -0.10 -17.72
N THR A 121 -2.30 0.74 -18.37
CA THR A 121 -0.82 0.60 -18.38
C THR A 121 -0.21 0.65 -16.98
N SER A 122 -0.72 1.53 -16.11
CA SER A 122 -0.24 1.64 -14.73
C SER A 122 -0.54 0.40 -13.90
N ILE A 123 -1.67 -0.25 -14.15
CA ILE A 123 -2.14 -1.38 -13.32
C ILE A 123 -1.53 -2.70 -13.79
N ASP A 124 -1.13 -2.81 -15.06
CA ASP A 124 -0.31 -3.92 -15.55
C ASP A 124 1.03 -4.02 -14.80
N SER A 125 1.51 -2.89 -14.26
CA SER A 125 2.73 -2.81 -13.44
C SER A 125 2.46 -2.88 -11.92
N ALA A 126 1.23 -3.18 -11.49
CA ALA A 126 0.87 -3.17 -10.08
C ALA A 126 1.59 -4.30 -9.30
N ALA A 127 2.33 -3.93 -8.26
CA ALA A 127 3.09 -4.87 -7.42
C ALA A 127 2.20 -5.78 -6.54
N LYS A 128 0.93 -5.42 -6.34
CA LYS A 128 -0.03 -6.20 -5.56
C LYS A 128 -1.29 -6.44 -6.39
N GLN A 129 -1.50 -7.69 -6.78
CA GLN A 129 -2.66 -8.13 -7.56
C GLN A 129 -3.55 -9.11 -6.78
N SER A 130 -3.31 -9.27 -5.47
CA SER A 130 -4.09 -10.12 -4.60
C SER A 130 -4.24 -9.49 -3.22
N PHE A 131 -5.36 -9.79 -2.56
CA PHE A 131 -5.51 -9.51 -1.14
C PHE A 131 -4.75 -10.60 -0.40
N GLY A 132 -3.67 -10.23 0.29
CA GLY A 132 -2.92 -11.18 1.10
C GLY A 132 -3.88 -12.00 1.96
N GLU A 133 -3.74 -13.32 1.93
CA GLU A 133 -4.43 -14.16 2.89
C GLU A 133 -4.04 -13.68 4.30
N PRO A 134 -4.95 -13.77 5.29
CA PRO A 134 -4.46 -13.85 6.65
C PRO A 134 -3.54 -15.07 6.67
N VAL A 135 -2.23 -14.82 6.64
CA VAL A 135 -1.25 -15.86 6.92
C VAL A 135 -1.57 -16.28 8.34
N PHE A 136 -2.35 -17.34 8.48
CA PHE A 136 -2.30 -18.17 9.67
C PHE A 136 -0.90 -18.75 9.64
N ALA A 137 0.06 -17.99 10.18
CA ALA A 137 1.25 -18.59 10.75
C ALA A 137 0.72 -19.37 11.97
N GLY A 138 0.17 -20.56 11.69
CA GLY A 138 0.02 -21.60 12.66
C GLY A 138 1.42 -21.88 13.18
N THR A 139 1.75 -21.23 14.29
CA THR A 139 2.80 -21.71 15.17
C THR A 139 2.17 -22.70 16.13
N ASP A 140 1.54 -23.75 15.60
CA ASP A 140 1.62 -25.04 16.26
C ASP A 140 2.85 -25.71 15.67
N GLY A 141 3.83 -26.02 16.52
CA GLY A 141 5.08 -26.66 16.15
C GLY A 141 4.89 -28.10 15.68
N ASN A 142 4.11 -28.31 14.63
CA ASN A 142 3.88 -29.60 14.02
C ASN A 142 4.34 -29.57 12.57
N PHE A 143 5.66 -29.59 12.41
CA PHE A 143 6.31 -30.08 11.20
C PHE A 143 5.95 -31.57 11.07
N ASP A 144 4.83 -31.89 10.41
CA ASP A 144 4.63 -33.21 9.78
C ASP A 144 5.50 -33.28 8.50
N ILE A 145 6.80 -33.05 8.70
CA ILE A 145 7.85 -33.85 8.09
C ILE A 145 7.73 -35.22 8.79
N PHE A 146 7.84 -36.32 8.03
CA PHE A 146 7.52 -37.72 8.36
C PHE A 146 6.04 -38.07 8.04
N CYS A 147 5.71 -38.82 6.98
CA CYS A 147 6.33 -40.07 6.56
C CYS A 147 6.25 -40.34 5.04
N ASP A 148 7.38 -40.88 4.56
CA ASP A 148 7.71 -41.57 3.31
C ASP A 148 6.76 -42.74 2.96
N PRO A 149 6.90 -43.31 1.74
CA PRO A 149 7.69 -44.55 1.66
C PRO A 149 8.98 -44.47 0.83
#